data_AF-A0A942G6Z4-F1
#
_entry.id   AF-A0A942G6Z4-F1
#
_cell.length_a   1.000
_cell.length_b   1.000
_cell.length_c   1.000
_cell.angle_alpha   90.00
_cell.angle_beta   90.00
_cell.angle_gamma   90.00
#
_symmetry.space_group_name_H-M   'P 1'
#
loop_
_entity.id
_entity.type
_entity.pdbx_description
1 polymer ?
#
loop_
_entity_poly.entity_id
_entity_poly.type
_entity_poly.pdbx_seq_one_letter_code
_entity_poly.pdbx_strand_id
1 'polypeptide(L)' 'MKVCELQEHLSKLDPELDVVCYSEDERILVEKRGFILFDILAVSTAEAERLRLDDGTPYLKFDRGSASVAMAILEVTSDF' A
#
# COMPACT_ATOMS: atom_id res chain seq x y z
N MET A 1 -10.53 9.52 -3.31
CA MET A 1 -9.86 10.74 -2.77
C MET A 1 -9.58 11.75 -3.87
N LYS A 2 -9.65 13.07 -3.62
CA LYS A 2 -9.22 14.11 -4.58
C LYS A 2 -7.72 14.39 -4.49
N VAL A 3 -7.16 15.04 -5.52
CA VAL A 3 -5.72 15.39 -5.58
C VAL A 3 -5.30 16.29 -4.41
N CYS A 4 -6.07 17.34 -4.10
CA CYS A 4 -5.72 18.26 -3.01
C CYS A 4 -5.71 17.56 -1.64
N GLU A 5 -6.68 16.68 -1.39
CA GLU A 5 -6.76 15.88 -0.17
C GLU A 5 -5.54 14.95 -0.07
N LEU A 6 -5.20 14.25 -1.15
CA LEU A 6 -4.04 13.37 -1.19
C LEU A 6 -2.73 14.14 -0.92
N GLN A 7 -2.56 15.33 -1.52
CA GLN A 7 -1.41 16.20 -1.27
C GLN A 7 -1.34 16.64 0.20
N GLU A 8 -2.47 17.00 0.81
CA GLU A 8 -2.54 17.35 2.23
C GLU A 8 -2.19 16.18 3.16
N HIS A 9 -2.52 14.94 2.78
CA HIS A 9 -2.13 13.76 3.53
C HIS A 9 -0.64 13.43 3.37
N LEU A 10 -0.14 13.40 2.14
CA LEU A 10 1.27 13.06 1.85
C LEU A 10 2.25 14.12 2.37
N SER A 11 1.88 15.40 2.35
CA SER A 11 2.75 16.49 2.84
C SER A 11 3.03 16.42 4.35
N LYS A 12 2.28 15.62 5.11
CA LYS A 12 2.48 15.38 6.55
C LYS A 12 3.43 14.22 6.83
N LEU A 13 3.81 13.44 5.82
CA LEU A 13 4.68 12.28 5.95
C LEU A 13 6.13 12.66 5.62
N ASP A 14 7.07 11.80 6.03
CA ASP A 14 8.45 11.92 5.57
C ASP A 14 8.50 11.64 4.05
N PRO A 15 9.01 12.58 3.23
CA PRO A 15 9.01 12.48 1.77
C PRO A 15 9.90 11.36 1.22
N GLU A 16 10.81 10.81 2.03
CA GLU A 16 11.69 9.72 1.61
C GLU A 16 11.10 8.32 1.93
N LEU A 17 9.89 8.25 2.51
CA LEU A 17 9.23 6.98 2.75
C LEU A 17 8.80 6.33 1.43
N ASP A 18 9.04 5.03 1.34
CA ASP A 18 8.47 4.24 0.27
C ASP A 18 6.94 4.20 0.38
N VAL A 19 6.27 4.28 -0.77
CA VAL A 19 4.79 4.23 -0.87
C VAL A 19 4.36 2.86 -1.36
N VAL A 20 3.41 2.24 -0.66
CA VAL A 20 2.80 0.96 -1.06
C VAL A 20 1.28 1.04 -1.03
N CYS A 21 0.63 0.33 -1.96
CA CYS A 21 -0.83 0.18 -1.97
C CYS A 21 -1.22 -1.10 -1.24
N TYR A 22 -2.18 -1.00 -0.32
CA TYR A 22 -2.76 -2.11 0.41
C TYR A 22 -4.24 -2.24 0.06
N SER A 23 -4.70 -3.47 -0.16
CA SER A 23 -6.11 -3.76 -0.34
C SER A 23 -6.44 -5.15 0.18
N GLU A 24 -7.59 -5.28 0.81
CA GLU A 24 -8.17 -6.56 1.24
C GLU A 24 -9.15 -7.12 0.19
N ASP A 25 -9.30 -6.44 -0.95
CA ASP A 25 -10.25 -6.86 -1.98
C ASP A 25 -9.73 -8.09 -2.76
N GLU A 26 -10.31 -9.27 -2.47
CA GLU A 26 -10.00 -10.53 -3.15
C GLU A 26 -10.25 -10.46 -4.68
N ARG A 27 -11.06 -9.49 -5.14
CA ARG A 27 -11.38 -9.29 -6.56
C ARG A 27 -10.24 -8.64 -7.36
N ILE A 28 -9.13 -8.29 -6.73
CA ILE A 28 -7.94 -7.75 -7.41
C ILE A 28 -7.26 -8.81 -8.27
N LEU A 29 -7.39 -10.09 -7.92
CA LEU A 29 -6.75 -11.21 -8.61
C LEU A 29 -7.59 -11.82 -9.74
N VAL A 30 -8.47 -11.03 -10.38
CA VAL A 30 -9.35 -11.56 -11.43
C VAL A 30 -8.60 -11.67 -12.75
N GLU A 31 -8.28 -12.90 -13.14
CA GLU A 31 -7.77 -13.22 -14.46
C GLU A 31 -8.73 -12.69 -15.55
N LYS A 32 -8.19 -12.08 -16.61
CA LYS A 32 -8.89 -11.56 -17.81
C LYS A 32 -9.50 -10.15 -17.72
N ARG A 33 -9.21 -9.34 -16.70
CA ARG A 33 -9.45 -7.88 -16.77
C ARG A 33 -8.27 -7.16 -17.42
N GLY A 34 -8.53 -6.30 -18.40
CA GLY A 34 -7.49 -5.50 -19.07
C GLY A 34 -6.95 -4.35 -18.23
N PHE A 35 -7.73 -3.90 -17.24
CA PHE A 35 -7.34 -2.94 -16.20
C PHE A 35 -8.30 -3.05 -15.00
N ILE A 36 -7.87 -2.55 -13.84
CA ILE A 36 -8.69 -2.40 -12.62
C ILE A 36 -8.53 -0.95 -12.15
N LEU A 37 -9.62 -0.33 -11.72
CA LEU A 37 -9.60 0.99 -11.12
C LEU A 37 -9.63 0.87 -9.60
N PHE A 38 -8.84 1.71 -8.95
CA PHE A 38 -8.72 1.76 -7.50
C PHE A 38 -9.12 3.13 -6.99
N ASP A 39 -9.93 3.14 -5.93
CA ASP A 39 -10.15 4.33 -5.12
C ASP A 39 -9.24 4.29 -3.90
N ILE A 40 -8.50 5.39 -3.67
CA ILE A 40 -7.75 5.60 -2.44
C ILE A 40 -8.74 5.99 -1.33
N LEU A 41 -8.80 5.17 -0.29
CA LEU A 41 -9.65 5.33 0.88
C LEU A 41 -8.91 6.11 1.98
N ALA A 42 -7.65 5.76 2.25
CA ALA A 42 -6.86 6.36 3.31
C ALA A 42 -5.37 6.39 2.99
N VAL A 43 -4.66 7.29 3.69
CA VAL A 43 -3.20 7.39 3.70
C VAL A 43 -2.73 7.27 5.14
N SER A 44 -1.86 6.32 5.43
CA SER A 44 -1.32 6.07 6.77
C SER A 44 0.17 5.74 6.71
N THR A 45 0.80 5.56 7.86
CA THR A 45 2.18 5.05 7.96
C THR A 45 2.20 3.77 8.76
N ALA A 46 2.93 2.76 8.28
CA ALA A 46 3.13 1.51 8.98
C ALA A 46 4.60 1.12 8.97
N GLU A 47 5.03 0.44 10.03
CA GLU A 47 6.33 -0.22 10.08
C GLU A 47 6.18 -1.60 9.44
N ALA A 48 7.00 -1.87 8.42
CA ALA A 48 6.97 -3.16 7.74
C ALA A 48 8.37 -3.65 7.39
N GLU A 49 8.56 -4.96 7.45
CA GLU A 49 9.75 -5.64 6.98
C GLU A 49 9.50 -6.20 5.58
N ARG A 50 10.40 -5.89 4.64
CA ARG A 50 10.39 -6.48 3.30
C ARG A 50 11.09 -7.82 3.33
N LEU A 51 10.35 -8.84 2.99
CA LEU A 51 10.84 -10.21 2.94
C LEU A 51 10.59 -10.78 1.53
N ARG A 52 11.27 -11.87 1.24
CA ARG A 52 10.86 -12.78 0.17
C ARG A 52 10.52 -14.11 0.78
N LEU A 53 9.41 -14.69 0.35
CA LEU A 53 9.04 -16.06 0.70
C LEU A 53 10.00 -17.06 0.04
N ASP A 54 9.91 -18.33 0.43
CA ASP A 54 10.79 -19.40 -0.07
C ASP A 54 10.72 -19.58 -1.60
N ASP A 55 9.58 -19.23 -2.21
CA ASP A 55 9.37 -19.23 -3.66
C ASP A 55 9.88 -17.96 -4.36
N GLY A 56 10.46 -17.03 -3.61
CA GLY A 56 10.95 -15.73 -4.08
C GLY A 56 9.88 -14.63 -4.14
N THR A 57 8.62 -14.91 -3.79
CA THR A 57 7.53 -13.93 -3.81
C THR A 57 7.81 -12.79 -2.83
N PRO A 58 7.80 -11.51 -3.27
CA PRO A 58 7.90 -10.38 -2.35
C PRO A 58 6.76 -10.38 -1.33
N TYR A 59 7.09 -10.15 -0.06
CA TYR A 59 6.14 -10.13 1.03
C TYR A 59 6.42 -8.96 1.97
N LEU A 60 5.35 -8.35 2.49
CA LEU A 60 5.43 -7.33 3.52
C LEU A 60 4.90 -7.90 4.82
N LYS A 61 5.77 -7.96 5.84
CA LYS A 61 5.36 -8.30 7.20
C LYS A 61 5.14 -7.01 7.99
N PHE A 62 3.89 -6.73 8.28
CA PHE A 62 3.49 -5.59 9.12
C PHE A 62 3.71 -5.94 10.59
N ASP A 63 4.80 -5.44 11.16
CA ASP A 63 5.12 -5.50 12.59
C ASP A 63 6.39 -4.69 12.86
N ARG A 64 6.58 -4.25 14.10
CA ARG A 64 7.84 -3.63 14.53
C ARG A 64 8.87 -4.70 14.88
N GLY A 65 9.88 -4.83 14.02
CA GLY A 65 11.08 -5.64 14.20
C GLY A 65 12.35 -4.81 13.96
N SER A 66 13.52 -5.40 14.20
CA SER A 66 14.82 -4.72 14.04
C SER A 66 15.16 -4.36 12.59
N ALA A 67 14.47 -4.96 11.62
CA ALA A 67 14.64 -4.71 10.19
C ALA A 67 13.42 -4.01 9.57
N SER A 68 12.44 -3.60 10.38
CA SER A 68 11.29 -2.86 9.88
C SER A 68 11.69 -1.46 9.46
N VAL A 69 11.08 -0.99 8.38
CA VAL A 69 11.21 0.37 7.89
C VAL A 69 9.82 0.98 7.82
N ALA A 70 9.70 2.25 8.21
CA ALA A 70 8.48 3.01 8.03
C ALA A 70 8.14 3.13 6.54
N MET A 71 6.86 2.98 6.21
CA MET A 71 6.34 3.12 4.86
C MET A 71 5.04 3.91 4.88
N ALA A 72 4.78 4.66 3.81
CA ALA A 72 3.48 5.25 3.54
C ALA A 72 2.56 4.19 2.92
N ILE A 73 1.41 3.96 3.53
CA ILE A 73 0.40 3.01 3.07
C ILE A 73 -0.76 3.77 2.45
N LEU A 74 -1.09 3.44 1.20
CA LEU A 74 -2.32 3.85 0.55
C LEU A 74 -3.31 2.70 0.63
N GLU A 75 -4.36 2.84 1.44
CA GLU A 75 -5.46 1.88 1.46
C GLU A 75 -6.32 2.11 0.22
N VAL A 76 -6.49 1.07 -0.59
CA VAL A 76 -7.25 1.13 -1.85
C VAL A 76 -8.32 0.06 -1.92
N THR A 77 -9.41 0.34 -2.64
CA THR A 77 -10.48 -0.61 -2.93
C THR A 77 -10.82 -0.62 -4.42
N SER A 78 -11.36 -1.74 -4.91
CA SER A 78 -11.91 -1.85 -6.27
C SER A 78 -13.43 -1.99 -6.22
N ASP A 79 -14.13 -0.88 -5.98
CA ASP A 79 -15.60 -0.85 -5.93
C ASP A 79 -16.27 -0.77 -7.33
N PHE A 80 -15.50 -0.94 -8.42
CA PHE A 80 -15.95 -0.91 -9.82
C PHE A 80 -15.87 -2.26 -10.55
#